data_AF-A0AA51L5I4-F1
#
_entry.id   AF-A0AA51L5I4-F1
#
_cell.length_a   1.000
_cell.length_b   1.000
_cell.length_c   1.000
_cell.angle_alpha   90.00
_cell.angle_beta   90.00
_cell.angle_gamma   90.00
#
_symmetry.space_group_name_H-M   'P 1'
#
loop_
_entity.id
_entity.type
_entity.pdbx_description
1 polymer ?
#
loop_
_entity_poly.entity_id
_entity_poly.type
_entity_poly.pdbx_seq_one_letter_code
_entity_poly.pdbx_strand_id
1 'polypeptide(L)'
;MESKLNEVYEVNPCTMFIKPEIYGSKIYSQIVEIEDELLSPFKPTEIIKRSCEYFGNTFEGRQKGSKLLMGITHKVPIVIDSTNLMYFFPTTSPVGLNAFGFHMKMY
;
A
#
# COMPACT_ATOMS: atom_id res chain seq x y z
N MET A 1 19.45 -1.23 -13.39
CA MET A 1 18.14 -0.55 -13.30
C MET A 1 18.32 0.50 -12.21
N GLU A 2 18.40 1.77 -12.56
CA GLU A 2 18.57 2.85 -11.58
C GLU A 2 17.22 3.09 -10.90
N SER A 3 17.14 2.82 -9.60
CA SER A 3 15.93 3.11 -8.82
C SER A 3 15.77 4.63 -8.69
N LYS A 4 14.69 5.18 -9.26
CA LYS A 4 14.33 6.59 -9.07
C LYS A 4 13.94 6.82 -7.60
N LEU A 5 14.58 7.80 -6.97
CA LEU A 5 14.22 8.27 -5.63
C LEU A 5 13.06 9.25 -5.76
N ASN A 6 11.84 8.84 -5.39
CA ASN A 6 10.66 9.72 -5.36
C ASN A 6 10.21 9.95 -3.90
N GLU A 7 10.12 11.22 -3.51
CA GLU A 7 9.71 11.61 -2.16
C GLU A 7 8.18 11.56 -1.96
N VAL A 8 7.37 11.58 -3.02
CA VAL A 8 5.92 11.48 -2.87
C VAL A 8 5.43 10.41 -3.83
N TYR A 9 4.78 9.39 -3.28
CA TYR A 9 4.19 8.30 -4.04
C TYR A 9 2.77 8.02 -3.53
N GLU A 10 1.81 8.07 -4.43
CA GLU A 10 0.46 7.61 -4.23
C GLU A 10 0.26 6.27 -4.95
N VAL A 11 -0.39 5.33 -4.27
CA VAL A 11 -0.79 4.06 -4.88
C VAL A 11 -1.71 4.35 -6.07
N ASN A 12 -1.40 3.71 -7.19
CA ASN A 12 -2.09 3.88 -8.46
C ASN A 12 -2.42 2.50 -9.07
N PRO A 13 -3.18 2.44 -10.18
CA PRO A 13 -3.59 1.17 -10.78
C PRO A 13 -2.44 0.28 -11.29
N CYS A 14 -1.24 0.84 -11.49
CA CYS A 14 -0.06 0.09 -11.89
C CYS A 14 0.70 -0.49 -10.69
N THR A 15 0.44 -0.05 -9.45
CA THR A 15 1.10 -0.58 -8.25
C THR A 15 0.75 -2.05 -8.03
N MET A 16 1.75 -2.93 -8.09
CA MET A 16 1.59 -4.38 -7.86
C MET A 16 1.92 -4.79 -6.43
N PHE A 17 2.99 -4.26 -5.84
CA PHE A 17 3.25 -4.48 -4.42
C PHE A 17 4.17 -3.41 -3.84
N ILE A 18 4.07 -3.25 -2.52
CA ILE A 18 4.91 -2.36 -1.75
C ILE A 18 5.47 -3.19 -0.59
N LYS A 19 6.78 -3.37 -0.58
CA LYS A 19 7.46 -4.14 0.46
C LYS A 19 8.51 -3.28 1.16
N PRO A 20 8.79 -3.54 2.44
CA PRO A 20 9.79 -2.80 3.17
C PRO A 20 11.17 -3.23 2.67
N GLU A 21 12.05 -2.27 2.43
CA GLU A 21 13.43 -2.48 2.02
C GLU A 21 14.37 -1.84 3.04
N ILE A 22 15.40 -2.54 3.48
CA ILE A 22 16.36 -2.01 4.46
C ILE A 22 17.38 -1.17 3.70
N TYR A 23 17.40 0.14 3.99
CA TYR A 23 18.36 1.08 3.41
C TYR A 23 19.23 1.67 4.51
N GLY A 24 20.40 1.07 4.73
CA GLY A 24 21.26 1.39 5.87
C GLY A 24 20.57 1.09 7.21
N SER A 25 20.38 2.11 8.04
CA SER A 25 19.67 2.01 9.33
C SER A 25 18.18 2.37 9.26
N LYS A 26 17.65 2.67 8.07
CA LYS A 26 16.26 3.08 7.84
C LYS A 26 15.49 2.02 7.06
N ILE A 27 14.17 2.05 7.20
CA ILE A 27 13.24 1.22 6.42
C ILE A 27 12.61 2.10 5.34
N TYR A 28 12.87 1.74 4.10
CA TYR A 28 12.34 2.36 2.89
C TYR A 28 11.23 1.46 2.32
N SER A 29 10.63 1.87 1.22
CA SER A 29 9.71 1.03 0.45
C SER A 29 10.26 0.77 -0.93
N GLN A 30 10.37 -0.50 -1.29
CA GLN A 30 10.46 -0.91 -2.69
C GLN A 30 9.03 -1.01 -3.23
N ILE A 31 8.75 -0.23 -4.26
CA ILE A 31 7.46 -0.13 -4.92
C ILE A 31 7.63 -0.75 -6.29
N VAL A 32 6.85 -1.77 -6.59
CA VAL A 32 6.90 -2.44 -7.90
C VAL A 32 5.60 -2.15 -8.62
N GLU A 33 5.72 -1.52 -9.78
CA GLU A 33 4.65 -1.31 -10.73
C GLU A 33 4.77 -2.31 -11.90
N ILE A 34 3.76 -2.36 -12.77
CA ILE A 34 3.73 -3.28 -13.92
C ILE A 34 5.00 -3.16 -14.78
N GLU A 35 5.49 -1.94 -15.00
CA GLU A 35 6.61 -1.66 -15.92
C GLU A 35 7.78 -0.91 -15.25
N ASP A 36 7.66 -0.56 -13.97
CA ASP A 36 8.66 0.26 -13.27
C ASP A 36 8.88 -0.22 -11.84
N GLU A 37 10.02 0.18 -11.28
CA GLU A 37 10.41 -0.11 -9.91
C GLU A 37 11.02 1.13 -9.26
N LEU A 38 10.47 1.51 -8.11
CA LEU A 38 10.83 2.71 -7.39
C LEU A 38 11.30 2.38 -5.97
N LEU A 39 12.20 3.23 -5.47
CA LEU A 39 12.63 3.20 -4.08
C LEU A 39 12.18 4.50 -3.41
N SER A 40 11.31 4.38 -2.42
CA SER A 40 10.81 5.51 -1.64
C SER A 40 11.42 5.55 -0.25
N PRO A 41 11.82 6.72 0.28
CA PRO A 41 12.30 6.85 1.65
C PRO A 41 11.21 6.67 2.71
N PHE A 42 9.95 6.57 2.31
CA PHE A 42 8.81 6.37 3.21
C PHE A 42 8.56 4.90 3.47
N LYS A 43 8.04 4.58 4.66
CA LYS A 43 7.65 3.20 5.01
C LYS A 43 6.39 2.79 4.25
N PRO A 44 6.16 1.48 4.00
CA PRO A 44 4.98 1.05 3.25
C PRO A 44 3.67 1.55 3.88
N THR A 45 3.57 1.49 5.22
CA THR A 45 2.41 2.01 5.97
C THR A 45 2.13 3.49 5.72
N GLU A 46 3.18 4.30 5.58
CA GLU A 46 3.04 5.74 5.39
C GLU A 46 2.55 6.05 3.98
N ILE A 47 3.06 5.32 2.98
CA ILE A 47 2.57 5.40 1.59
C ILE A 47 1.08 5.06 1.53
N ILE A 48 0.64 3.98 2.18
CA ILE A 48 -0.78 3.60 2.19
C ILE A 48 -1.64 4.66 2.88
N LYS A 49 -1.18 5.21 4.01
CA LYS A 49 -1.91 6.26 4.74
C LYS A 49 -2.09 7.51 3.88
N ARG A 50 -1.01 8.02 3.29
CA ARG A 50 -1.06 9.18 2.39
C ARG A 50 -1.91 8.93 1.17
N SER A 51 -1.85 7.72 0.60
CA SER A 51 -2.71 7.35 -0.53
C SER A 51 -4.19 7.39 -0.15
N CYS A 52 -4.56 6.89 1.03
CA CYS A 52 -5.94 7.01 1.50
C CYS A 52 -6.38 8.50 1.58
N GLU A 53 -5.51 9.34 2.17
CA GLU A 53 -5.77 10.79 2.32
C GLU A 53 -5.91 11.49 0.97
N TYR A 54 -5.06 11.14 0.02
CA TYR A 54 -5.12 11.62 -1.37
C TYR A 54 -6.47 11.29 -2.02
N PHE A 55 -7.00 10.09 -1.80
CA PHE A 55 -8.36 9.69 -2.24
C PHE A 55 -9.46 10.04 -1.22
N GLY A 56 -9.26 11.10 -0.44
CA GLY A 56 -10.28 11.77 0.36
C GLY A 56 -10.74 11.02 1.62
N ASN A 57 -9.96 10.07 2.14
CA ASN A 57 -10.35 9.25 3.29
C ASN A 57 -9.17 8.96 4.23
N THR A 58 -9.43 8.67 5.50
CA THR A 58 -8.35 8.26 6.41
C THR A 58 -8.13 6.75 6.37
N PHE A 59 -6.88 6.32 6.53
CA PHE A 59 -6.55 4.90 6.66
C PHE A 59 -7.35 4.20 7.76
N GLU A 60 -7.47 4.85 8.92
CA GLU A 60 -8.18 4.33 10.09
C GLU A 60 -9.69 4.20 9.80
N GLY A 61 -10.29 5.16 9.09
CA GLY A 61 -11.69 5.11 8.68
C GLY A 61 -11.96 3.91 7.76
N ARG A 62 -11.09 3.71 6.76
CA ARG A 62 -11.19 2.59 5.83
C ARG A 62 -10.93 1.25 6.50
N GLN A 63 -9.92 1.16 7.36
CA GLN A 63 -9.64 -0.04 8.16
C GLN A 63 -10.82 -0.41 9.07
N LYS A 64 -11.43 0.58 9.74
CA LYS A 64 -12.61 0.36 10.58
C LYS A 64 -13.80 -0.11 9.77
N GLY A 65 -14.06 0.52 8.62
CA GLY A 65 -15.11 0.11 7.68
C GLY A 65 -14.95 -1.34 7.23
N SER A 66 -13.77 -1.71 6.75
CA SER A 66 -13.46 -3.09 6.35
C SER A 66 -13.62 -4.10 7.50
N LYS A 67 -13.17 -3.77 8.72
CA LYS A 67 -13.38 -4.61 9.91
C LYS A 67 -14.86 -4.89 10.18
N LEU A 68 -15.69 -3.84 10.13
CA LEU A 68 -17.13 -3.94 10.38
C LEU A 68 -17.85 -4.75 9.31
N LEU A 69 -17.50 -4.54 8.03
CA LEU A 69 -18.14 -5.22 6.91
C LEU A 69 -17.77 -6.69 6.80
N MET A 70 -16.51 -7.03 7.07
CA MET A 70 -15.99 -8.39 6.85
C MET A 70 -15.96 -9.25 8.11
N GLY A 71 -16.07 -8.66 9.31
CA GLY A 71 -15.93 -9.39 10.58
C GLY A 71 -14.51 -9.90 10.85
N ILE A 72 -13.52 -9.51 10.04
CA ILE A 72 -12.13 -9.92 10.16
C ILE A 72 -11.35 -8.90 11.01
N THR A 73 -10.57 -9.39 11.97
CA THR A 73 -9.79 -8.55 12.89
C THR A 73 -8.31 -8.43 12.52
N HIS A 74 -7.78 -9.41 11.78
CA HIS A 74 -6.37 -9.53 11.40
C HIS A 74 -6.19 -9.41 9.89
N LYS A 75 -5.10 -8.79 9.44
CA LYS A 75 -4.80 -8.59 8.02
C LYS A 75 -5.95 -7.96 7.22
N VAL A 76 -6.60 -6.98 7.82
CA VAL A 76 -7.79 -6.33 7.26
C VAL A 76 -7.44 -5.63 5.95
N PRO A 77 -8.16 -5.91 4.84
CA PRO A 77 -7.97 -5.21 3.58
C PRO A 77 -8.29 -3.72 3.71
N ILE A 78 -7.50 -2.89 3.04
CA ILE A 78 -7.71 -1.44 2.97
C ILE A 78 -8.10 -1.08 1.53
N VAL A 79 -9.31 -0.56 1.37
CA VAL A 79 -9.77 -0.05 0.06
C VAL A 79 -9.11 1.29 -0.17
N ILE A 80 -8.08 1.45 -1.00
CA ILE A 80 -7.42 2.76 -1.18
C ILE A 80 -8.32 3.68 -2.00
N ASP A 81 -8.84 3.17 -3.11
CA ASP A 81 -9.85 3.83 -3.93
C ASP A 81 -10.72 2.76 -4.59
N SER A 82 -12.01 2.78 -4.27
CA SER A 82 -12.97 1.85 -4.84
C SER A 82 -13.26 2.13 -6.31
N THR A 83 -13.12 3.40 -6.75
CA THR A 83 -13.43 3.81 -8.12
C THR A 83 -12.45 3.20 -9.10
N ASN A 84 -11.17 3.20 -8.75
CA ASN A 84 -10.09 2.61 -9.54
C ASN A 84 -9.73 1.17 -9.12
N LEU A 85 -10.57 0.52 -8.30
CA LEU A 85 -10.38 -0.86 -7.84
C LEU A 85 -9.02 -1.11 -7.17
N MET A 86 -8.57 -0.15 -6.36
CA MET A 86 -7.28 -0.21 -5.67
C MET A 86 -7.48 -0.72 -4.24
N TYR A 87 -7.02 -1.94 -4.00
CA TYR A 87 -7.13 -2.60 -2.70
C TYR A 87 -5.75 -3.04 -2.21
N PHE A 88 -5.52 -2.81 -0.92
CA PHE A 88 -4.29 -3.18 -0.24
C PHE A 88 -4.53 -4.31 0.73
N PHE A 89 -3.82 -5.42 0.55
CA PHE A 89 -3.91 -6.59 1.39
C PHE A 89 -2.60 -6.75 2.18
N PRO A 90 -2.60 -6.50 3.51
CA PRO A 90 -1.42 -6.71 4.33
C PRO A 90 -1.10 -8.22 4.39
N THR A 91 0.09 -8.63 3.95
CA THR A 91 0.42 -10.07 3.84
C THR A 91 1.13 -10.66 5.05
N THR A 92 1.71 -9.81 5.90
CA THR A 92 2.44 -10.21 7.10
C THR A 92 1.86 -9.59 8.38
N SER A 93 2.21 -10.22 9.51
CA SER A 93 1.92 -9.76 10.88
C SER A 93 2.42 -8.33 11.12
N PRO A 94 1.85 -7.53 12.06
CA PRO A 94 2.10 -6.09 12.24
C PRO A 94 3.56 -5.62 12.34
N VAL A 95 4.51 -6.54 12.51
CA VAL A 95 5.91 -6.27 12.85
C VAL A 95 6.82 -6.19 11.61
N GLY A 96 6.41 -6.69 10.45
CA GLY A 96 7.19 -6.53 9.22
C GLY A 96 6.25 -6.55 8.04
N LEU A 97 5.83 -5.39 7.55
CA LEU A 97 4.73 -5.26 6.59
C LEU A 97 5.19 -5.49 5.15
N ASN A 98 5.25 -6.74 4.70
CA ASN A 98 5.15 -7.08 3.29
C ASN A 98 3.69 -6.92 2.89
N ALA A 99 3.43 -6.23 1.80
CA ALA A 99 2.07 -6.08 1.31
C ALA A 99 1.99 -6.15 -0.20
N PHE A 100 0.96 -6.84 -0.67
CA PHE A 100 0.66 -6.99 -2.08
C PHE A 100 -0.50 -6.05 -2.42
N GLY A 101 -0.34 -5.27 -3.48
CA GLY A 101 -1.42 -4.51 -4.10
C GLY A 101 -2.03 -5.37 -5.20
N PHE A 102 -3.20 -5.94 -4.97
CA PHE A 102 -3.93 -6.56 -6.08
C PHE A 102 -4.80 -5.48 -6.72
N HIS A 103 -4.56 -5.20 -8.01
CA HIS A 103 -5.62 -4.68 -8.87
C HIS A 103 -6.56 -5.85 -9.18
N MET A 104 -7.66 -5.96 -8.44
CA MET A 104 -8.67 -6.96 -8.72
C MET A 104 -9.52 -6.47 -9.89
N LYS A 105 -9.15 -6.84 -11.12
CA LYS A 105 -10.11 -6.85 -12.22
C LYS A 105 -11.18 -7.88 -11.86
N MET A 106 -12.28 -7.42 -11.31
CA MET A 106 -13.51 -8.20 -11.24
C MET A 106 -13.93 -8.42 -12.69
N TYR A 107 -13.84 -9.66 -13.16
CA TYR A 107 -14.41 -10.08 -14.44
C TYR A 107 -15.92 -9.84 -14.42
#